data_AF-K2R4W7-F1
#
_entry.id   AF-K2R4W7-F1
#
_cell.length_a   1.000
_cell.length_b   1.000
_cell.length_c   1.000
_cell.angle_alpha   90.00
_cell.angle_beta   90.00
_cell.angle_gamma   90.00
#
_symmetry.space_group_name_H-M   'P 1'
#
loop_
_entity.id
_entity.type
_entity.pdbx_description
1 polymer ?
#
loop_
_entity_poly.entity_id
_entity_poly.type
_entity_poly.pdbx_seq_one_letter_code
_entity_poly.pdbx_strand_id
1 'polypeptide(L)'
;MILNHGDDSAIPAPAIFIFVPGMPVVVNQNTHHGLKLVNGASYTALDIILDRAHPGHRINGDTILHFGPPAGILLAGETTRDLHFVGMPAGTVLLTPISTKIECQRKRPWQRSDVTRRGLPCAAAFACTDYKVQSRTLDRVALELQGTRTTKIDGQAVPSQCDPYSLYVQLSRCRSLDGVMLVSKARERDFVDNKVPPSMVAVEERLESLSNATVEEAESWDWWNG
;
A
#
# COMPACT_ATOMS: atom_id res chain seq x y z
N MET A 1 11.33 -12.18 -11.60
CA MET A 1 12.17 -12.24 -10.39
C MET A 1 12.07 -10.88 -9.73
N ILE A 2 11.25 -10.73 -8.69
CA ILE A 2 11.11 -9.45 -7.98
C ILE A 2 12.34 -9.27 -7.08
N LEU A 3 13.00 -8.12 -7.21
CA LEU A 3 14.19 -7.66 -6.46
C LEU A 3 13.89 -7.44 -4.96
N ASN A 4 13.32 -8.41 -4.27
CA ASN A 4 13.11 -8.35 -2.82
C ASN A 4 14.41 -8.70 -2.08
N HIS A 5 15.47 -7.91 -2.27
CA HIS A 5 16.70 -8.02 -1.48
C HIS A 5 16.48 -7.46 -0.07
N GLY A 6 15.69 -8.19 0.72
CA GLY A 6 15.42 -7.84 2.11
C GLY A 6 14.44 -6.69 2.28
N ASP A 7 13.52 -6.48 1.35
CA ASP A 7 12.37 -5.60 1.55
C ASP A 7 11.24 -6.41 2.19
N ASP A 8 10.73 -5.93 3.31
CA ASP A 8 9.53 -6.46 3.97
C ASP A 8 8.76 -5.31 4.61
N SER A 9 7.58 -5.60 5.14
CA SER A 9 6.69 -4.60 5.74
C SER A 9 7.28 -3.87 6.95
N ALA A 10 8.35 -4.38 7.56
CA ALA A 10 9.03 -3.72 8.67
C ALA A 10 10.07 -2.68 8.18
N ILE A 11 10.35 -2.64 6.88
CA ILE A 11 11.34 -1.73 6.30
C ILE A 11 10.61 -0.72 5.40
N PRO A 12 10.35 0.50 5.90
CA PRO A 12 9.51 1.49 5.22
C PRO A 12 10.16 2.09 3.97
N ALA A 13 11.49 2.09 3.92
CA ALA A 13 12.27 2.57 2.79
C ALA A 13 12.67 1.39 1.87
N PRO A 14 12.17 1.34 0.62
CA PRO A 14 12.51 0.27 -0.31
C PRO A 14 14.01 0.30 -0.66
N ALA A 15 14.57 -0.85 -1.02
CA ALA A 15 15.97 -0.93 -1.44
C ALA A 15 16.21 -0.20 -2.78
N ILE A 16 15.20 -0.23 -3.65
CA ILE A 16 15.21 0.42 -4.96
C ILE A 16 13.93 1.26 -5.07
N PHE A 17 14.07 2.53 -5.39
CA PHE A 17 12.95 3.42 -5.67
C PHE A 17 13.01 3.86 -7.14
N ILE A 18 12.06 3.38 -7.94
CA ILE A 18 11.91 3.80 -9.34
C ILE A 18 11.06 5.07 -9.32
N PHE A 19 11.55 6.12 -9.99
CA PHE A 19 10.86 7.40 -10.09
C PHE A 19 10.53 7.74 -11.54
N VAL A 20 9.30 8.19 -11.76
CA VAL A 20 8.82 8.83 -12.99
C VAL A 20 7.93 10.01 -12.57
N PRO A 21 8.14 11.23 -13.08
CA PRO A 21 7.27 12.36 -12.76
C PRO A 21 5.79 12.05 -13.03
N GLY A 22 4.92 12.42 -12.09
CA GLY A 22 3.48 12.15 -12.15
C GLY A 22 3.06 10.76 -11.66
N MET A 23 4.00 9.91 -11.22
CA MET A 23 3.65 8.59 -10.71
C MET A 23 2.87 8.66 -9.38
N PRO A 24 1.91 7.76 -9.15
CA PRO A 24 1.29 7.62 -7.84
C PRO A 24 2.29 7.04 -6.84
N VAL A 25 2.28 7.56 -5.62
CA VAL A 25 3.13 7.15 -4.50
C VAL A 25 2.27 6.96 -3.26
N VAL A 26 2.60 5.93 -2.46
CA VAL A 26 2.03 5.71 -1.14
C VAL A 26 3.10 5.86 -0.07
N VAL A 27 2.79 6.61 0.98
CA VAL A 27 3.67 6.78 2.14
C VAL A 27 3.62 5.51 2.99
N ASN A 28 4.78 5.00 3.40
CA ASN A 28 4.91 3.74 4.16
C ASN A 28 5.04 3.94 5.67
N GLN A 29 5.30 5.18 6.12
CA GLN A 29 5.47 5.49 7.53
C GLN A 29 4.98 6.90 7.84
N ASN A 30 4.45 7.08 9.04
CA ASN A 30 4.13 8.41 9.56
C ASN A 30 5.42 9.22 9.75
N THR A 31 5.54 10.34 9.05
CA THR A 31 6.67 11.28 9.22
C THR A 31 6.19 12.59 9.81
N HIS A 32 5.14 13.18 9.23
CA HIS A 32 4.57 14.46 9.67
C HIS A 32 3.05 14.41 9.66
N HIS A 33 2.45 14.06 10.81
CA HIS A 33 0.99 13.97 10.95
C HIS A 33 0.26 15.29 10.63
N GLY A 34 0.82 16.42 11.05
CA GLY A 34 0.24 17.75 10.78
C GLY A 34 0.18 18.09 9.28
N LEU A 35 1.11 17.54 8.50
CA LEU A 35 1.17 17.70 7.04
C LEU A 35 0.52 16.55 6.27
N LYS A 36 -0.21 15.68 6.98
CA LYS A 36 -0.88 14.49 6.42
C LYS A 36 0.06 13.48 5.75
N LEU A 37 1.37 13.55 6.01
CA LEU A 37 2.35 12.56 5.60
C LEU A 37 2.30 11.35 6.54
N VAL A 38 1.28 10.51 6.33
CA VAL A 38 0.95 9.34 7.16
C VAL A 38 0.97 8.05 6.34
N ASN A 39 1.22 6.93 7.00
CA ASN A 39 1.24 5.60 6.37
C ASN A 39 -0.09 5.32 5.65
N GLY A 40 -0.01 4.90 4.39
CA GLY A 40 -1.15 4.66 3.51
C GLY A 40 -1.64 5.88 2.73
N ALA A 41 -1.21 7.10 3.09
CA ALA A 41 -1.57 8.29 2.34
C ALA A 41 -0.99 8.23 0.92
N SER A 42 -1.83 8.57 -0.07
CA SER A 42 -1.48 8.51 -1.48
C SER A 42 -1.30 9.91 -2.05
N TYR A 43 -0.28 10.06 -2.89
CA TYR A 43 0.12 11.31 -3.51
C TYR A 43 0.52 11.09 -4.96
N THR A 44 0.58 12.16 -5.73
CA THR A 44 1.28 12.22 -7.00
C THR A 44 2.69 12.76 -6.75
N ALA A 45 3.71 12.02 -7.17
CA ALA A 45 5.08 12.49 -7.08
C ALA A 45 5.41 13.39 -8.28
N LEU A 46 5.72 14.65 -8.02
CA LEU A 46 5.96 15.65 -9.06
C LEU A 46 7.42 15.71 -9.48
N ASP A 47 8.33 15.70 -8.50
CA ASP A 47 9.77 15.87 -8.75
C ASP A 47 10.60 15.23 -7.65
N ILE A 48 11.89 15.04 -7.91
CA ILE A 48 12.88 14.47 -7.00
C ILE A 48 14.02 15.46 -6.78
N ILE A 49 14.34 15.73 -5.52
CA ILE A 49 15.49 16.55 -5.17
C ILE A 49 16.69 15.63 -5.05
N LEU A 50 17.63 15.72 -5.99
CA LEU A 50 18.82 14.87 -5.99
C LEU A 50 19.79 15.28 -4.88
N ASP A 51 20.41 14.28 -4.25
CA ASP A 51 21.52 14.51 -3.31
C ASP A 51 22.82 14.65 -4.11
N ARG A 52 23.51 15.78 -3.95
CA ARG A 52 24.80 16.04 -4.63
C ARG A 52 25.90 15.08 -4.19
N ALA A 53 25.78 14.47 -3.00
CA ALA A 53 26.71 13.44 -2.54
C ALA A 53 26.61 12.13 -3.35
N HIS A 54 25.50 11.93 -4.07
CA HIS A 54 25.19 10.72 -4.82
C HIS A 54 24.87 11.06 -6.30
N PRO A 55 25.88 11.41 -7.11
CA PRO A 55 25.69 11.80 -8.50
C PRO A 55 25.04 10.67 -9.32
N GLY A 56 24.29 11.08 -10.35
CA GLY A 56 23.60 10.15 -11.24
C GLY A 56 24.50 9.59 -12.34
N HIS A 57 24.29 8.32 -12.67
CA HIS A 57 24.95 7.61 -13.75
C HIS A 57 23.94 7.32 -14.85
N ARG A 58 24.12 7.92 -16.03
CA ARG A 58 23.24 7.69 -17.17
C ARG A 58 23.44 6.27 -17.70
N ILE A 59 22.36 5.50 -17.78
CA ILE A 59 22.39 4.13 -18.30
C ILE A 59 21.97 4.11 -19.78
N ASN A 60 20.99 4.94 -20.16
CA ASN A 60 20.54 5.08 -21.55
C ASN A 60 19.94 6.49 -21.81
N GLY A 61 19.18 6.66 -22.90
CA GLY A 61 18.53 7.91 -23.27
C GLY A 61 17.73 8.57 -22.14
N ASP A 62 16.99 7.77 -21.38
CA ASP A 62 15.90 8.25 -20.51
C ASP A 62 16.05 7.79 -19.05
N THR A 63 17.08 7.01 -18.75
CA THR A 63 17.30 6.40 -17.42
C THR A 63 18.61 6.85 -16.80
N ILE A 64 18.52 7.40 -15.59
CA ILE A 64 19.64 7.76 -14.73
C ILE A 64 19.55 6.95 -13.44
N LEU A 65 20.66 6.34 -13.02
CA LEU A 65 20.77 5.57 -11.79
C LEU A 65 21.55 6.35 -10.74
N HIS A 66 21.02 6.44 -9.52
CA HIS A 66 21.67 7.05 -8.37
C HIS A 66 22.00 5.97 -7.32
N PHE A 67 23.23 5.96 -6.81
CA PHE A 67 23.68 5.02 -5.76
C PHE A 67 23.56 5.62 -4.35
N GLY A 68 22.40 6.20 -4.06
CA GLY A 68 22.06 6.77 -2.78
C GLY A 68 20.64 7.32 -2.80
N PRO A 69 20.05 7.60 -1.62
CA PRO A 69 18.74 8.20 -1.57
C PRO A 69 18.77 9.63 -2.15
N PRO A 70 17.67 10.10 -2.76
CA PRO A 70 17.53 11.52 -3.06
C PRO A 70 17.52 12.34 -1.78
N ALA A 71 17.74 13.66 -1.86
CA ALA A 71 17.53 14.56 -0.73
C ALA A 71 16.05 14.66 -0.32
N GLY A 72 15.13 14.44 -1.26
CA GLY A 72 13.70 14.36 -1.00
C GLY A 72 12.88 14.14 -2.26
N ILE A 73 11.57 13.96 -2.09
CA ILE A 73 10.59 13.86 -3.17
C ILE A 73 9.45 14.85 -2.94
N LEU A 74 9.07 15.55 -4.00
CA LEU A 74 7.98 16.52 -3.97
C LEU A 74 6.65 15.82 -4.26
N LEU A 75 5.72 15.92 -3.33
CA LEU A 75 4.43 15.25 -3.37
C LEU A 75 3.29 16.27 -3.46
N ALA A 76 2.27 15.94 -4.24
CA ALA A 76 1.02 16.69 -4.32
C ALA A 76 -0.18 15.76 -4.13
N GLY A 77 -1.23 16.25 -3.48
CA GLY A 77 -2.49 15.54 -3.30
C GLY A 77 -3.56 16.46 -2.74
N GLU A 78 -4.77 15.94 -2.57
CA GLU A 78 -5.90 16.74 -2.07
C GLU A 78 -5.62 17.33 -0.68
N THR A 79 -4.95 16.55 0.17
CA THR A 79 -4.58 16.96 1.54
C THR A 79 -3.51 18.04 1.60
N THR A 80 -2.78 18.28 0.52
CA THR A 80 -1.70 19.28 0.47
C THR A 80 -2.08 20.51 -0.33
N ARG A 81 -3.27 20.54 -0.95
CA ARG A 81 -3.72 21.57 -1.90
C ARG A 81 -3.62 23.00 -1.36
N ASP A 82 -3.88 23.18 -0.07
CA ASP A 82 -3.87 24.49 0.58
C ASP A 82 -2.51 24.86 1.20
N LEU A 83 -1.50 23.98 1.08
CA LEU A 83 -0.16 24.24 1.61
C LEU A 83 0.63 25.18 0.69
N HIS A 84 1.25 26.18 1.30
CA HIS A 84 2.04 27.20 0.62
C HIS A 84 3.36 27.43 1.38
N PHE A 85 4.39 26.68 1.02
CA PHE A 85 5.72 26.84 1.60
C PHE A 85 6.60 27.75 0.74
N VAL A 86 7.35 28.64 1.38
CA VAL A 86 8.29 29.53 0.68
C VAL A 86 9.34 28.68 -0.06
N GLY A 87 9.50 28.93 -1.36
CA GLY A 87 10.46 28.21 -2.20
C GLY A 87 9.98 26.85 -2.71
N MET A 88 8.70 26.49 -2.51
CA MET A 88 8.09 25.28 -3.07
C MET A 88 6.87 25.63 -3.92
N PRO A 89 6.51 24.80 -4.91
CA PRO A 89 5.25 24.95 -5.61
C PRO A 89 4.05 24.86 -4.65
N ALA A 90 3.04 25.70 -4.88
CA ALA A 90 1.80 25.65 -4.10
C ALA A 90 1.14 24.26 -4.21
N GLY A 91 0.48 23.82 -3.13
CA GLY A 91 -0.20 22.54 -3.09
C GLY A 91 0.72 21.33 -2.86
N THR A 92 2.02 21.56 -2.56
CA THR A 92 3.02 20.49 -2.46
C THR A 92 3.60 20.35 -1.06
N VAL A 93 4.12 19.16 -0.77
CA VAL A 93 4.85 18.86 0.46
C VAL A 93 6.11 18.05 0.13
N LEU A 94 7.17 18.24 0.91
CA LEU A 94 8.42 17.52 0.75
C LEU A 94 8.43 16.30 1.66
N LEU A 95 8.69 15.12 1.09
CA LEU A 95 9.01 13.92 1.85
C LEU A 95 10.52 13.66 1.78
N THR A 96 11.18 13.68 2.93
CA THR A 96 12.62 13.45 3.03
C THR A 96 12.94 12.00 3.40
N PRO A 97 14.14 11.48 3.06
CA PRO A 97 14.56 10.17 3.49
C PRO A 97 14.61 10.02 5.01
N ILE A 98 14.35 8.80 5.47
CA ILE A 98 14.54 8.39 6.86
C ILE A 98 15.62 7.31 6.93
N SER A 99 16.14 7.07 8.14
CA SER A 99 17.03 5.95 8.42
C SER A 99 16.31 4.92 9.29
N THR A 100 16.33 3.66 8.87
CA THR A 100 15.74 2.53 9.62
C THR A 100 16.81 1.49 9.91
N LYS A 101 16.90 1.07 11.17
CA LYS A 101 17.74 -0.05 11.60
C LYS A 101 17.07 -1.36 11.19
N ILE A 102 17.83 -2.23 10.53
CA ILE A 102 17.44 -3.57 10.12
C ILE A 102 18.27 -4.53 10.97
N GLU A 103 17.61 -5.13 11.95
CA GLU A 103 18.27 -6.06 12.86
C GLU A 103 18.50 -7.42 12.20
N CYS A 104 19.53 -8.14 12.67
CA CYS A 104 19.74 -9.53 12.28
C CYS A 104 18.49 -10.37 12.58
N GLN A 105 18.00 -11.12 11.60
CA GLN A 105 16.84 -11.99 11.77
C GLN A 105 17.14 -13.40 11.26
N ARG A 106 16.58 -14.42 11.92
CA ARG A 106 16.72 -15.83 11.49
C ARG A 106 16.30 -16.06 10.04
N LYS A 107 15.32 -15.28 9.54
CA LYS A 107 14.83 -15.33 8.16
C LYS A 107 15.84 -14.79 7.13
N ARG A 108 16.92 -14.13 7.57
CA ARG A 108 18.01 -13.57 6.76
C ARG A 108 19.35 -14.14 7.26
N PRO A 109 19.61 -15.45 7.08
CA PRO A 109 20.82 -16.08 7.63
C PRO A 109 22.13 -15.52 7.06
N TRP A 110 22.07 -14.81 5.93
CA TRP A 110 23.21 -14.10 5.36
C TRP A 110 23.57 -12.79 6.08
N GLN A 111 22.64 -12.22 6.87
CA GLN A 111 22.87 -10.98 7.61
C GLN A 111 23.57 -11.30 8.93
N ARG A 112 24.86 -10.94 9.02
CA ARG A 112 25.71 -11.18 10.21
C ARG A 112 25.72 -10.02 11.22
N SER A 113 25.27 -8.85 10.81
CA SER A 113 25.26 -7.63 11.64
C SER A 113 24.02 -6.81 11.36
N ASP A 114 23.62 -6.01 12.35
CA ASP A 114 22.60 -4.99 12.15
C ASP A 114 23.07 -3.99 11.11
N VAL A 115 22.18 -3.59 10.21
CA VAL A 115 22.48 -2.61 9.17
C VAL A 115 21.48 -1.46 9.25
N THR A 116 21.86 -0.28 8.77
CA THR A 116 20.94 0.85 8.65
C THR A 116 20.68 1.11 7.18
N ARG A 117 19.41 1.28 6.83
CA ARG A 117 19.00 1.71 5.49
C ARG A 117 18.48 3.13 5.55
N ARG A 118 19.00 3.99 4.67
CA ARG A 118 18.48 5.35 4.45
C ARG A 118 17.74 5.42 3.11
N GLY A 119 16.51 5.93 3.10
CA GLY A 119 15.70 6.02 1.88
C GLY A 119 14.37 6.71 2.09
N LEU A 120 13.66 6.97 1.00
CA LEU A 120 12.32 7.56 1.04
C LEU A 120 11.34 6.58 1.68
N PRO A 121 10.57 6.97 2.71
CA PRO A 121 9.58 6.09 3.33
C PRO A 121 8.29 6.03 2.51
N CYS A 122 8.41 5.71 1.23
CA CYS A 122 7.28 5.59 0.32
C CYS A 122 7.59 4.58 -0.79
N ALA A 123 6.53 4.04 -1.39
CA ALA A 123 6.63 3.14 -2.52
C ALA A 123 5.80 3.67 -3.69
N ALA A 124 6.19 3.27 -4.89
CA ALA A 124 5.37 3.46 -6.07
C ALA A 124 4.01 2.76 -5.87
N ALA A 125 2.91 3.46 -6.17
CA ALA A 125 1.55 2.98 -5.96
C ALA A 125 0.85 2.57 -7.26
N PHE A 126 1.60 2.17 -8.29
CA PHE A 126 1.03 1.62 -9.53
C PHE A 126 0.45 0.21 -9.34
N ALA A 127 0.94 -0.53 -8.35
CA ALA A 127 0.42 -1.82 -7.92
C ALA A 127 0.39 -1.83 -6.39
N CYS A 128 -0.77 -2.12 -5.83
CA CYS A 128 -0.97 -2.16 -4.39
C CYS A 128 -1.57 -3.52 -4.00
N THR A 129 -1.26 -3.98 -2.79
CA THR A 129 -2.01 -5.09 -2.21
C THR A 129 -3.40 -4.60 -1.81
N ASP A 130 -4.35 -5.52 -1.78
CA ASP A 130 -5.70 -5.35 -1.23
C ASP A 130 -5.68 -4.67 0.15
N TYR A 131 -4.78 -5.07 1.05
CA TYR A 131 -4.59 -4.44 2.36
C TYR A 131 -4.32 -2.93 2.28
N LYS A 132 -3.57 -2.48 1.27
CA LYS A 132 -3.21 -1.05 1.10
C LYS A 132 -4.31 -0.23 0.44
N VAL A 133 -5.33 -0.88 -0.15
CA VAL A 133 -6.44 -0.20 -0.83
C VAL A 133 -7.80 -0.41 -0.15
N GLN A 134 -7.88 -1.16 0.95
CA GLN A 134 -9.12 -1.54 1.64
C GLN A 134 -10.06 -0.40 2.06
N SER A 135 -9.58 0.85 2.14
CA SER A 135 -10.41 2.03 2.46
C SER A 135 -10.53 3.03 1.30
N ARG A 136 -10.18 2.61 0.07
CA ARG A 136 -10.21 3.49 -1.11
C ARG A 136 -11.30 3.08 -2.08
N THR A 137 -11.85 4.08 -2.76
CA THR A 137 -12.65 3.89 -3.97
C THR A 137 -11.83 4.41 -5.15
N LEU A 138 -11.79 3.63 -6.22
CA LEU A 138 -11.01 3.85 -7.42
C LEU A 138 -11.93 3.83 -8.64
N ASP A 139 -11.70 4.69 -9.62
CA ASP A 139 -12.53 4.75 -10.82
C ASP A 139 -12.22 3.60 -11.79
N ARG A 140 -10.96 3.16 -11.82
CA ARG A 140 -10.48 2.05 -12.64
C ARG A 140 -9.43 1.24 -11.89
N VAL A 141 -9.47 -0.08 -12.02
CA VAL A 141 -8.56 -1.02 -11.37
C VAL A 141 -8.20 -2.17 -12.30
N ALA A 142 -6.94 -2.60 -12.23
CA ALA A 142 -6.51 -3.88 -12.79
C ALA A 142 -6.27 -4.85 -11.62
N LEU A 143 -7.01 -5.96 -11.57
CA LEU A 143 -7.03 -6.89 -10.45
C LEU A 143 -6.36 -8.21 -10.81
N GLU A 144 -5.55 -8.73 -9.88
CA GLU A 144 -5.01 -10.09 -9.92
C GLU A 144 -5.68 -10.91 -8.81
N LEU A 145 -6.75 -11.61 -9.18
CA LEU A 145 -7.64 -12.32 -8.25
C LEU A 145 -7.13 -13.73 -7.95
N GLN A 146 -5.86 -13.83 -7.59
CA GLN A 146 -5.21 -15.08 -7.24
C GLN A 146 -4.56 -14.99 -5.86
N GLY A 147 -4.40 -16.13 -5.20
CA GLY A 147 -3.79 -16.17 -3.87
C GLY A 147 -2.29 -15.84 -3.89
N THR A 148 -1.79 -15.43 -2.72
CA THR A 148 -0.42 -14.92 -2.55
C THR A 148 0.67 -15.99 -2.57
N ARG A 149 0.29 -17.28 -2.57
CA ARG A 149 1.24 -18.41 -2.59
C ARG A 149 1.26 -19.04 -3.97
N THR A 150 2.41 -19.55 -4.39
CA THR A 150 2.54 -20.31 -5.63
C THR A 150 3.11 -21.68 -5.33
N THR A 151 2.46 -22.73 -5.81
CA THR A 151 2.94 -24.11 -5.71
C THR A 151 3.29 -24.65 -7.10
N LYS A 152 4.15 -25.66 -7.16
CA LYS A 152 4.41 -26.38 -8.42
C LYS A 152 3.49 -27.59 -8.51
N ILE A 153 2.64 -27.62 -9.53
CA ILE A 153 1.80 -28.76 -9.88
C ILE A 153 2.21 -29.16 -11.30
N ASP A 154 2.65 -30.40 -11.48
CA ASP A 154 3.12 -30.92 -12.78
C ASP A 154 4.18 -30.04 -13.45
N GLY A 155 5.08 -29.47 -12.64
CA GLY A 155 6.14 -28.56 -13.10
C GLY A 155 5.69 -27.13 -13.41
N GLN A 156 4.39 -26.84 -13.41
CA GLN A 156 3.84 -25.50 -13.63
C GLN A 156 3.66 -24.75 -12.31
N ALA A 157 3.96 -23.46 -12.33
CA ALA A 157 3.74 -22.56 -11.20
C ALA A 157 2.25 -22.18 -11.14
N VAL A 158 1.54 -22.67 -10.13
CA VAL A 158 0.11 -22.48 -9.94
C VAL A 158 -0.14 -21.65 -8.67
N PRO A 159 -0.71 -20.45 -8.78
CA PRO A 159 -1.05 -19.66 -7.59
C PRO A 159 -2.21 -20.28 -6.80
N SER A 160 -2.20 -20.10 -5.49
CA SER A 160 -3.23 -20.59 -4.57
C SER A 160 -4.58 -19.93 -4.85
N GLN A 161 -5.63 -20.47 -4.22
CA GLN A 161 -6.96 -19.86 -4.25
C GLN A 161 -6.91 -18.46 -3.62
N CYS A 162 -7.67 -17.52 -4.19
CA CYS A 162 -7.89 -16.20 -3.59
C CYS A 162 -8.78 -16.34 -2.35
N ASP A 163 -8.37 -15.75 -1.23
CA ASP A 163 -9.19 -15.70 -0.01
C ASP A 163 -10.48 -14.89 -0.25
N PRO A 164 -11.65 -15.30 0.32
CA PRO A 164 -12.92 -14.65 0.05
C PRO A 164 -12.96 -13.18 0.50
N TYR A 165 -12.24 -12.81 1.56
CA TYR A 165 -12.14 -11.41 2.00
C TYR A 165 -11.27 -10.60 1.06
N SER A 166 -10.15 -11.15 0.61
CA SER A 166 -9.29 -10.51 -0.39
C SER A 166 -10.05 -10.26 -1.69
N LEU A 167 -10.80 -11.26 -2.16
CA LEU A 167 -11.67 -11.15 -3.33
C LEU A 167 -12.69 -10.01 -3.17
N TYR A 168 -13.41 -9.99 -2.04
CA TYR A 168 -14.36 -8.93 -1.71
C TYR A 168 -13.71 -7.54 -1.65
N VAL A 169 -12.57 -7.41 -0.94
CA VAL A 169 -11.85 -6.14 -0.81
C VAL A 169 -11.44 -5.62 -2.18
N GLN A 170 -10.84 -6.46 -3.02
CA GLN A 170 -10.37 -6.05 -4.35
C GLN A 170 -11.51 -5.62 -5.28
N LEU A 171 -12.58 -6.42 -5.37
CA LEU A 171 -13.72 -6.12 -6.24
C LEU A 171 -14.49 -4.88 -5.77
N SER A 172 -14.61 -4.67 -4.46
CA SER A 172 -15.31 -3.51 -3.89
C SER A 172 -14.54 -2.18 -4.01
N ARG A 173 -13.32 -2.18 -4.57
CA ARG A 173 -12.56 -0.93 -4.77
C ARG A 173 -13.09 -0.11 -5.93
N CYS A 174 -13.81 -0.71 -6.87
CA CYS A 174 -14.34 -0.01 -8.04
C CYS A 174 -15.87 0.15 -7.95
N ARG A 175 -16.38 1.31 -8.36
CA ARG A 175 -17.84 1.58 -8.35
C ARG A 175 -18.60 0.89 -9.48
N SER A 176 -17.90 0.45 -10.53
CA SER A 176 -18.51 -0.17 -11.71
C SER A 176 -17.67 -1.35 -12.20
N LEU A 177 -18.33 -2.34 -12.80
CA LEU A 177 -17.64 -3.44 -13.47
C LEU A 177 -16.86 -2.96 -14.70
N ASP A 178 -17.33 -1.93 -15.41
CA ASP A 178 -16.63 -1.34 -16.56
C ASP A 178 -15.27 -0.72 -16.17
N GLY A 179 -15.12 -0.31 -14.91
CA GLY A 179 -13.84 0.15 -14.36
C GLY A 179 -12.91 -0.99 -13.94
N VAL A 180 -13.35 -2.25 -13.98
CA VAL A 180 -12.55 -3.42 -13.55
C VAL A 180 -11.96 -4.13 -14.76
N MET A 181 -10.64 -4.25 -14.77
CA MET A 181 -9.89 -5.14 -15.66
C MET A 181 -9.30 -6.29 -14.85
N LEU A 182 -9.38 -7.52 -15.37
CA LEU A 182 -8.65 -8.64 -14.78
C LEU A 182 -7.30 -8.81 -15.50
N VAL A 183 -6.20 -8.86 -14.72
CA VAL A 183 -4.85 -9.08 -15.26
C VAL A 183 -4.72 -10.50 -15.81
N SER A 184 -5.33 -11.46 -15.11
CA SER A 184 -5.39 -12.87 -15.47
C SER A 184 -6.84 -13.32 -15.62
N LYS A 185 -7.08 -14.37 -16.42
CA LYS A 185 -8.42 -14.95 -16.55
C LYS A 185 -8.94 -15.43 -15.18
N ALA A 186 -10.18 -15.08 -14.85
CA ALA A 186 -10.86 -15.59 -13.65
C ALA A 186 -10.88 -17.13 -13.66
N ARG A 187 -10.56 -17.75 -12.51
CA ARG A 187 -10.58 -19.21 -12.35
C ARG A 187 -11.78 -19.57 -11.51
N GLU A 188 -12.49 -20.61 -11.91
CA GLU A 188 -13.71 -21.07 -11.22
C GLU A 188 -13.51 -21.24 -9.72
N ARG A 189 -12.41 -21.90 -9.32
CA ARG A 189 -12.05 -22.12 -7.91
C ARG A 189 -11.89 -20.85 -7.06
N ASP A 190 -11.62 -19.69 -7.66
CA ASP A 190 -11.49 -18.45 -6.88
C ASP A 190 -12.85 -17.81 -6.56
N PHE A 191 -13.93 -18.26 -7.21
CA PHE A 191 -15.27 -17.67 -7.07
C PHE A 191 -16.32 -18.68 -6.61
N VAL A 192 -16.32 -19.87 -7.21
CA VAL A 192 -17.28 -20.93 -6.91
C VAL A 192 -16.89 -21.62 -5.62
N ASP A 193 -17.86 -21.70 -4.69
CA ASP A 193 -17.69 -22.21 -3.32
C ASP A 193 -16.58 -21.51 -2.50
N ASN A 194 -16.13 -20.33 -2.94
CA ASN A 194 -15.26 -19.47 -2.16
C ASN A 194 -16.07 -18.71 -1.10
N LYS A 195 -16.41 -19.41 -0.02
CA LYS A 195 -17.31 -18.92 1.02
C LYS A 195 -16.55 -18.45 2.24
N VAL A 196 -17.12 -17.45 2.91
CA VAL A 196 -16.68 -17.01 4.24
C VAL A 196 -16.71 -18.22 5.20
N PRO A 197 -15.66 -18.44 6.01
CA PRO A 197 -15.63 -19.53 6.97
C PRO A 197 -16.85 -19.51 7.91
N PRO A 198 -17.50 -20.65 8.20
CA PRO A 198 -18.70 -20.69 9.04
C PRO A 198 -18.53 -20.07 10.43
N SER A 199 -17.32 -20.14 10.99
CA SER A 199 -16.99 -19.53 12.27
C SER A 199 -17.11 -17.99 12.25
N MET A 200 -16.84 -17.37 11.11
CA MET A 200 -16.91 -15.91 10.94
C MET A 200 -18.36 -15.47 10.73
N VAL A 201 -19.15 -16.25 9.98
CA VAL A 201 -20.60 -16.04 9.85
C VAL A 201 -21.29 -16.08 11.22
N ALA A 202 -20.98 -17.09 12.05
CA ALA A 202 -21.55 -17.18 13.39
C ALA A 202 -21.14 -16.01 14.32
N VAL A 203 -19.95 -15.42 14.09
CA VAL A 203 -19.51 -14.23 14.83
C VAL A 203 -20.26 -12.99 14.35
N GLU A 204 -20.44 -12.81 13.05
CA GLU A 204 -21.23 -11.70 12.49
C GLU A 204 -22.68 -11.73 12.98
N GLU A 205 -23.34 -12.89 12.94
CA GLU A 205 -24.71 -13.07 13.45
C GLU A 205 -24.81 -12.71 14.95
N ARG A 206 -23.82 -13.11 15.74
CA ARG A 206 -23.76 -12.76 17.16
C ARG A 206 -23.56 -11.26 17.37
N LEU A 207 -22.70 -10.62 16.58
CA LEU A 207 -22.46 -9.17 16.67
C LEU A 207 -23.70 -8.38 16.28
N GLU A 208 -24.43 -8.82 15.26
CA GLU A 208 -25.70 -8.22 14.85
C GLU A 208 -26.76 -8.33 15.96
N SER A 209 -26.90 -9.51 16.57
CA SER A 209 -27.80 -9.71 17.71
C SER A 209 -27.46 -8.78 18.90
N LEU A 210 -26.18 -8.66 19.24
CA LEU A 210 -25.73 -7.76 20.31
C LEU A 210 -25.95 -6.28 19.96
N SER A 211 -25.72 -5.91 18.69
CA SER A 211 -25.97 -4.55 18.20
C SER A 211 -27.45 -4.19 18.32
N ASN A 212 -28.35 -5.08 17.89
CA ASN A 212 -29.80 -4.85 17.96
C ASN A 212 -30.27 -4.71 19.41
N ALA A 213 -29.81 -5.59 20.31
CA ALA A 213 -30.13 -5.48 21.73
C ALA A 213 -29.64 -4.15 22.34
N THR A 214 -28.44 -3.68 21.94
CA THR A 214 -27.89 -2.39 22.40
C THR A 214 -28.72 -1.21 21.88
N VAL A 215 -29.16 -1.26 20.62
CA VAL A 215 -30.02 -0.22 20.02
C VAL A 215 -31.38 -0.19 20.71
N GLU A 216 -32.03 -1.34 20.93
CA GLU A 216 -33.30 -1.43 21.65
C GLU A 216 -33.21 -0.87 23.07
N GLU A 217 -32.14 -1.19 23.80
CA GLU A 217 -31.90 -0.64 25.14
C GLU A 217 -31.73 0.88 25.10
N ALA A 218 -30.93 1.41 24.17
CA ALA A 218 -30.70 2.85 24.05
C ALA A 218 -31.96 3.63 23.61
N GLU A 219 -32.79 3.03 22.76
CA GLU A 219 -34.08 3.60 22.36
C GLU A 219 -35.11 3.58 23.50
N SER A 220 -34.98 2.65 24.44
CA SER A 220 -35.83 2.58 25.63
C SER A 220 -35.47 3.62 26.71
N TRP A 221 -34.35 4.33 26.56
CA TRP A 221 -33.97 5.40 27.48
C TRP A 221 -34.74 6.67 27.15
N ASP A 222 -35.58 7.13 28.09
CA ASP A 222 -36.24 8.43 28.01
C ASP A 222 -35.19 9.55 28.17
N TRP A 223 -34.68 10.05 27.05
CA TRP A 223 -33.72 11.17 26.99
C TRP A 223 -34.28 12.52 27.49
N TRP A 224 -35.50 12.55 28.04
CA TRP A 224 -36.26 13.75 28.41
C TRP A 224 -36.47 13.95 29.93
N ASN A 225 -35.83 13.15 30.78
CA ASN A 225 -35.84 13.36 32.25
C ASN A 225 -34.46 13.80 32.77
N GLY A 226 -33.95 14.91 32.25
CA GLY A 226 -32.75 15.62 32.72
C GLY A 226 -32.98 17.12 32.77
#